data_AF-A0A1N7BQD4-F1
#
_entry.id   AF-A0A1N7BQD4-F1
#
_cell.length_a   1.000
_cell.length_b   1.000
_cell.length_c   1.000
_cell.angle_alpha   90.00
_cell.angle_beta   90.00
_cell.angle_gamma   90.00
#
_symmetry.space_group_name_H-M   'P 1'
#
loop_
_entity.id
_entity.type
_entity.pdbx_description
1 polymer ?
#
loop_
_entity_poly.entity_id
_entity_poly.type
_entity_poly.pdbx_seq_one_letter_code
_entity_poly.pdbx_strand_id
1 'polypeptide(L)'
;MISPLAARSRLYDLHWHTDGPPLAVEAWWGRETLSGGFEFHLDTLSQDAFLALEPMLGQAVTLRTALSDGSRSERSGLVRAVANPGSDGGWSRYRL
;
A
#
# COMPACT_ATOMS: atom_id res chain seq x y z
N MET A 1 -3.65 23.02 4.49
CA MET A 1 -2.80 22.39 3.45
C MET A 1 -3.54 21.16 2.97
N ILE A 2 -3.91 21.09 1.69
CA ILE A 2 -4.68 19.98 1.13
C ILE A 2 -3.69 18.83 0.90
N SER A 3 -3.85 17.69 1.58
CA SER A 3 -2.95 16.56 1.37
C SER A 3 -3.10 16.06 -0.07
N PRO A 4 -2.04 15.98 -0.89
CA PRO A 4 -2.11 15.46 -2.26
C PRO A 4 -2.50 13.96 -2.32
N LEU A 5 -2.49 13.25 -1.17
CA LEU A 5 -3.10 11.93 -1.07
C LEU A 5 -4.64 11.96 -1.06
N ALA A 6 -5.26 13.08 -0.70
CA ALA A 6 -6.71 13.22 -0.62
C ALA A 6 -7.35 13.48 -2.00
N ALA A 7 -7.24 12.52 -2.92
CA ALA A 7 -7.98 12.54 -4.19
C ALA A 7 -9.27 11.72 -4.04
N ARG A 8 -10.43 12.33 -4.33
CA ARG A 8 -11.79 11.73 -4.23
C ARG A 8 -12.02 10.49 -5.12
N SER A 9 -11.06 10.08 -5.95
CA SER A 9 -11.20 8.99 -6.93
C SER A 9 -9.90 8.19 -7.10
N ARG A 10 -9.27 7.75 -6.00
CA ARG A 10 -8.13 6.82 -6.12
C ARG A 10 -8.63 5.45 -6.56
N LEU A 11 -7.94 4.88 -7.55
CA LEU A 11 -8.16 3.50 -7.98
C LEU A 11 -7.78 2.51 -6.86
N TYR A 12 -6.72 2.82 -6.12
CA TYR A 12 -6.22 2.00 -5.02
C TYR A 12 -6.21 2.76 -3.70
N ASP A 13 -6.54 2.05 -2.63
CA ASP A 13 -6.54 2.52 -1.25
C ASP A 13 -5.93 1.44 -0.36
N LEU A 14 -5.04 1.83 0.55
CA LEU A 14 -4.36 0.90 1.46
C LEU A 14 -4.85 1.16 2.88
N HIS A 15 -5.40 0.13 3.51
CA HIS A 15 -5.91 0.20 4.86
C HIS A 15 -5.07 -0.69 5.78
N TRP A 16 -4.48 -0.08 6.79
CA TRP A 16 -3.84 -0.78 7.91
C TRP A 16 -4.90 -1.27 8.89
N HIS A 17 -4.79 -2.51 9.37
CA HIS A 17 -5.74 -3.01 10.37
C HIS A 17 -5.64 -2.27 11.71
N THR A 18 -4.43 -1.79 12.04
CA THR A 18 -4.13 -0.89 13.16
C THR A 18 -3.68 0.46 12.62
N ASP A 19 -3.14 1.33 13.47
CA ASP A 19 -2.42 2.51 12.99
C ASP A 19 -1.21 2.10 12.13
N GLY A 20 -1.03 2.77 11.01
CA GLY A 20 0.10 2.58 10.10
C GLY A 20 0.37 3.85 9.30
N PRO A 21 1.53 3.94 8.62
CA PRO A 21 1.93 5.16 7.96
C PRO A 21 1.02 5.51 6.77
N PRO A 22 0.87 6.81 6.46
CA PRO A 22 0.09 7.27 5.32
C PRO A 22 0.84 6.95 4.02
N LEU A 23 0.42 5.86 3.36
CA LEU A 23 0.96 5.38 2.10
C LEU A 23 -0.11 5.44 1.00
N ALA A 24 0.21 6.07 -0.13
CA ALA A 24 -0.59 6.00 -1.34
C ALA A 24 -0.05 4.89 -2.26
N VAL A 25 -0.92 4.00 -2.72
CA VAL A 25 -0.51 2.96 -3.69
C VAL A 25 -0.35 3.58 -5.08
N GLU A 26 0.84 3.42 -5.67
CA GLU A 26 1.20 3.80 -7.04
C GLU A 26 0.91 2.63 -8.00
N ALA A 27 1.35 1.42 -7.64
CA ALA A 27 1.14 0.21 -8.41
C ALA A 27 1.12 -1.03 -7.50
N TRP A 28 0.58 -2.13 -8.00
CA TRP A 28 0.69 -3.43 -7.34
C TRP A 28 0.69 -4.57 -8.34
N TRP A 29 1.27 -5.69 -7.95
CA TRP A 29 1.17 -6.96 -8.67
C TRP A 29 1.19 -8.10 -7.66
N GLY A 30 0.78 -9.29 -8.09
CA GLY A 30 0.84 -10.45 -7.24
C GLY A 30 0.57 -11.75 -7.95
N ARG A 31 0.76 -12.83 -7.21
CA ARG A 31 0.47 -14.19 -7.64
C ARG A 31 -0.39 -14.86 -6.59
N GLU A 32 -1.40 -15.58 -7.04
CA GLU A 32 -2.25 -16.43 -6.23
C GLU A 32 -2.28 -17.82 -6.86
N THR A 33 -2.34 -18.87 -6.05
CA THR A 33 -2.42 -20.25 -6.53
C THR A 33 -3.41 -21.03 -5.67
N LEU A 34 -4.28 -21.81 -6.32
CA LEU A 34 -5.23 -22.67 -5.61
C LEU A 34 -4.46 -23.62 -4.69
N SER A 35 -4.71 -23.52 -3.39
CA SER A 35 -3.98 -24.27 -2.35
C SER A 35 -2.46 -24.06 -2.30
N GLY A 36 -1.94 -23.03 -2.99
CA GLY A 36 -0.51 -22.69 -3.04
C GLY A 36 -0.14 -21.36 -2.37
N GLY A 37 -1.12 -20.67 -1.78
CA GLY A 37 -0.92 -19.38 -1.14
C GLY A 37 -0.90 -18.20 -2.12
N PHE A 38 -0.41 -17.07 -1.64
CA PHE A 38 -0.35 -15.82 -2.40
C PHE A 38 0.85 -14.95 -2.00
N GLU A 39 1.21 -14.04 -2.88
CA GLU A 39 2.13 -12.94 -2.62
C GLU A 39 1.66 -11.70 -3.39
N PHE A 40 1.64 -10.56 -2.70
CA PHE A 40 1.35 -9.25 -3.28
C PHE A 40 2.55 -8.34 -3.03
N HIS A 41 2.89 -7.54 -4.03
CA HIS A 41 3.87 -6.46 -3.94
C HIS A 41 3.15 -5.14 -4.19
N LEU A 42 3.33 -4.19 -3.30
CA LEU A 42 2.71 -2.87 -3.40
C LEU A 42 3.80 -1.81 -3.47
N ASP A 43 3.85 -1.09 -4.59
CA ASP A 43 4.63 0.13 -4.70
C ASP A 43 3.81 1.31 -4.19
N THR A 44 4.34 2.00 -3.18
CA THR A 44 3.63 3.07 -2.49
C THR A 44 4.48 4.34 -2.38
N LEU A 45 3.80 5.46 -2.13
CA LEU A 45 4.37 6.79 -2.00
C LEU A 45 3.99 7.40 -0.65
N SER A 46 4.93 8.10 -0.04
CA SER A 46 4.69 9.00 1.10
C SER A 46 5.43 10.32 0.94
N GLN A 47 4.93 11.37 1.59
CA GLN A 47 5.66 12.63 1.74
C GLN A 47 6.69 12.56 2.88
N ASP A 48 6.61 11.55 3.73
CA ASP A 48 7.62 11.26 4.75
C ASP A 48 8.69 10.32 4.18
N ALA A 49 9.93 10.79 4.09
CA ALA A 49 11.07 10.03 3.59
C ALA A 49 11.76 9.17 4.66
N PHE A 50 11.32 9.26 5.92
CA PHE A 50 11.97 8.66 7.08
C PHE A 50 11.04 7.75 7.89
N LEU A 51 10.06 7.12 7.23
CA LEU A 51 9.16 6.18 7.89
C LEU A 51 9.97 5.03 8.50
N ALA A 52 9.67 4.70 9.75
CA ALA A 52 10.22 3.53 10.41
C ALA A 52 9.65 2.27 9.76
N LEU A 53 10.52 1.44 9.20
CA LEU A 53 10.13 0.25 8.45
C LEU A 53 9.82 -0.95 9.35
N GLU A 54 10.58 -1.16 10.41
CA GLU A 54 10.44 -2.32 11.30
C GLU A 54 9.03 -2.44 11.90
N PRO A 55 8.35 -1.36 12.36
CA PRO A 55 6.99 -1.46 12.88
C PRO A 55 5.95 -1.92 11.86
N MET A 56 6.25 -1.83 10.56
CA MET A 56 5.34 -2.23 9.49
C MET A 56 5.32 -3.75 9.29
N LEU A 57 6.40 -4.45 9.65
CA LEU A 57 6.51 -5.90 9.49
C LEU A 57 5.49 -6.63 10.35
N GLY A 58 4.84 -7.63 9.78
CA GLY A 58 3.81 -8.44 10.43
C GLY A 58 2.47 -7.74 10.59
N GLN A 59 2.34 -6.47 10.22
CA GLN A 59 1.05 -5.77 10.26
C GLN A 59 0.11 -6.30 9.18
N ALA A 60 -1.17 -6.38 9.51
CA ALA A 60 -2.21 -6.71 8.55
C ALA A 60 -2.59 -5.46 7.74
N VAL A 61 -2.59 -5.60 6.42
CA VAL A 61 -2.97 -4.56 5.47
C VAL A 61 -4.00 -5.08 4.49
N THR A 62 -4.87 -4.19 4.01
CA THR A 62 -5.86 -4.47 2.98
C THR A 62 -5.70 -3.48 1.83
N LEU A 63 -5.39 -4.01 0.65
CA LEU A 63 -5.47 -3.29 -0.61
C LEU A 63 -6.92 -3.30 -1.10
N ARG A 64 -7.48 -2.11 -1.34
CA ARG A 64 -8.79 -1.92 -1.93
C ARG A 64 -8.66 -1.37 -3.33
N THR A 65 -9.28 -2.03 -4.30
CA THR A 65 -9.34 -1.57 -5.70
C THR A 65 -10.76 -1.17 -6.05
N ALA A 66 -10.95 0.06 -6.51
CA ALA A 66 -12.23 0.53 -7.01
C ALA A 66 -12.60 -0.20 -8.31
N LEU A 67 -13.85 -0.66 -8.40
CA LEU A 67 -14.42 -1.32 -9.57
C LEU A 67 -15.34 -0.37 -10.33
N SER A 68 -15.62 -0.69 -11.60
CA SER A 68 -16.44 0.16 -12.48
C SER A 68 -17.89 0.30 -12.04
N ASP A 69 -18.39 -0.62 -11.22
CA ASP A 69 -19.74 -0.58 -10.63
C ASP A 69 -19.80 0.25 -9.33
N GLY A 70 -18.69 0.89 -8.95
CA GLY A 70 -18.57 1.68 -7.72
C GLY A 70 -18.27 0.86 -6.46
N SER A 71 -18.23 -0.47 -6.57
CA SER A 71 -17.82 -1.35 -5.47
C SER A 71 -16.29 -1.38 -5.30
N ARG A 72 -15.81 -2.13 -4.31
CA ARG A 72 -14.38 -2.34 -4.06
C ARG A 72 -14.05 -3.82 -3.95
N SER A 73 -13.02 -4.25 -4.67
CA SER A 73 -12.37 -5.53 -4.44
C SER A 73 -11.32 -5.35 -3.34
N GLU A 74 -11.28 -6.29 -2.39
CA GLU A 74 -10.34 -6.26 -1.26
C GLU A 74 -9.36 -7.43 -1.32
N ARG A 75 -8.09 -7.16 -1.01
CA ARG A 75 -7.03 -8.17 -0.85
C ARG A 75 -6.26 -7.87 0.43
N SER A 76 -6.30 -8.79 1.38
CA SER A 76 -5.65 -8.61 2.68
C SER A 76 -4.46 -9.55 2.83
N GLY A 77 -3.46 -9.11 3.59
CA GLY A 77 -2.27 -9.90 3.89
C GLY A 77 -1.47 -9.31 5.05
N LEU A 78 -0.42 -10.03 5.46
CA LEU A 78 0.56 -9.54 6.41
C LEU A 78 1.77 -8.98 5.65
N VAL A 79 2.29 -7.84 6.10
CA VAL A 79 3.53 -7.27 5.55
C VAL A 79 4.70 -8.20 5.91
N ARG A 80 5.21 -8.93 4.93
CA ARG A 80 6.35 -9.85 5.10
C ARG A 80 7.69 -9.13 4.97
N ALA A 81 7.76 -8.15 4.09
CA ALA A 81 8.96 -7.39 3.80
C ALA A 81 8.58 -5.93 3.59
N VAL A 82 9.53 -5.03 3.78
CA VAL A 82 9.38 -3.63 3.41
C VAL A 82 10.73 -3.05 3.00
N ALA A 83 10.72 -2.19 1.99
CA ALA A 83 11.91 -1.50 1.51
C ALA A 83 11.60 -0.04 1.14
N ASN A 84 12.61 0.83 1.18
CA ASN A 84 12.55 2.18 0.62
C ASN A 84 13.49 2.24 -0.61
N PRO A 85 12.96 2.13 -1.85
CA PRO A 85 13.76 2.17 -3.06
C PRO A 85 14.43 3.52 -3.35
N GLY A 86 14.03 4.58 -2.65
CA GLY A 86 14.57 5.93 -2.82
C GLY A 86 13.48 7.01 -2.84
N SER A 87 13.94 8.25 -2.85
CA SER A 87 13.11 9.45 -2.89
C SER A 87 13.43 10.32 -4.11
N ASP A 88 12.41 11.05 -4.57
CA ASP A 88 12.51 12.01 -5.67
C ASP A 88 11.51 13.15 -5.45
N GLY A 89 11.95 14.40 -5.65
CA GLY A 89 11.07 15.56 -5.77
C GLY A 89 10.06 15.79 -4.62
N GLY A 90 10.39 15.42 -3.38
CA GLY A 90 9.50 15.58 -2.22
C GLY A 90 8.60 14.37 -1.91
N TRP A 91 8.84 13.25 -2.57
CA TRP A 91 8.17 11.98 -2.33
C TRP A 91 9.20 10.88 -2.07
N SER A 92 8.87 9.94 -1.20
CA SER A 92 9.65 8.71 -0.98
C SER A 92 8.82 7.50 -1.35
N ARG A 93 9.46 6.53 -2.01
CA ARG A 93 8.83 5.26 -2.33
C ARG A 93 9.02 4.27 -1.19
N TYR A 94 7.99 3.47 -0.96
CA TYR A 94 8.05 2.31 -0.07
C TYR A 94 7.43 1.12 -0.77
N ARG A 95 8.09 -0.04 -0.71
CA ARG A 95 7.57 -1.30 -1.22
C ARG A 95 7.20 -2.20 -0.05
N LEU A 96 5.97 -2.71 -0.08
CA LEU A 96 5.46 -3.75 0.82
C LEU A 96 5.42 -5.08 0.08
#